data_AF-A0AB40ACT3-F1
#
_entry.id   AF-A0AB40ACT3-F1
#
_cell.length_a   1.000
_cell.length_b   1.000
_cell.length_c   1.000
_cell.angle_alpha   90.00
_cell.angle_beta   90.00
_cell.angle_gamma   90.00
#
_symmetry.space_group_name_H-M   'P 1'
#
loop_
_entity.id
_entity.type
_entity.pdbx_description
1 polymer ?
#
loop_
_entity_poly.entity_id
_entity_poly.type
_entity_poly.pdbx_seq_one_letter_code
_entity_poly.pdbx_strand_id
1 'polypeptide(L)'
;MDIFESFCRTCGNECLESLGIYEESVRALDKMVPIAEMLAACLPASLPPLDQSDDYPKQICRICVRKLSMAYEFSHQWLGAHSEFNVALKFEQRRKRSLASRNQSQTTTPSHQAKPKDVQLPIEMAEPVIPKIEPGVVFSCS
;
A
#
# COMPACT_ATOMS: atom_id res chain seq x y z
N MET A 1 -34.89 5.90 26.05
CA MET A 1 -33.93 6.39 25.04
C MET A 1 -32.62 5.80 25.46
N ASP A 2 -32.04 4.95 24.61
CA ASP A 2 -30.80 4.24 24.95
C ASP A 2 -29.68 5.28 25.00
N ILE A 3 -28.99 5.41 26.13
CA ILE A 3 -28.00 6.48 26.33
C ILE A 3 -26.90 6.44 25.29
N PHE A 4 -26.66 5.29 24.64
CA PHE A 4 -25.62 5.10 23.63
C PHE A 4 -26.08 5.37 22.19
N GLU A 5 -27.38 5.59 21.94
CA GLU A 5 -27.87 5.96 20.61
C GLU A 5 -27.32 7.31 20.14
N SER A 6 -26.90 8.19 21.07
CA SER A 6 -26.31 9.47 20.73
C SER A 6 -24.77 9.44 20.68
N PHE A 7 -24.08 8.36 21.05
CA PHE A 7 -22.61 8.35 21.11
C PHE A 7 -21.98 7.68 19.89
N CYS A 8 -20.91 8.28 19.39
CA CYS A 8 -20.11 7.70 18.32
C CYS A 8 -19.19 6.58 18.85
N ARG A 9 -19.31 5.38 18.28
CA ARG A 9 -18.45 4.21 18.58
C ARG A 9 -16.96 4.48 18.45
N THR A 10 -16.56 5.38 17.55
CA THR A 10 -15.15 5.63 17.24
C THR A 10 -14.52 6.71 18.11
N CYS A 11 -15.21 7.83 18.36
CA CYS A 11 -14.65 8.96 19.11
C CYS A 11 -15.21 9.14 20.51
N GLY A 12 -16.25 8.39 20.89
CA GLY A 12 -16.87 8.47 22.22
C GLY A 12 -17.62 9.78 22.49
N ASN A 13 -17.79 10.64 21.49
CA ASN A 13 -18.52 11.90 21.64
C ASN A 13 -20.00 11.73 21.31
N GLU A 14 -20.85 12.48 22.01
CA GLU A 14 -22.26 12.64 21.68
C GLU A 14 -22.43 13.38 20.34
N CYS A 15 -23.36 12.91 19.51
CA CYS A 15 -23.57 13.33 18.14
C CYS A 15 -25.07 13.39 17.83
N LEU A 16 -25.53 14.50 17.26
CA LEU A 16 -26.93 14.67 16.84
C LEU A 16 -27.24 13.99 15.50
N GLU A 17 -26.23 13.78 14.66
CA GLU A 17 -26.32 13.14 13.35
C GLU A 17 -25.32 11.99 13.27
N SER A 18 -25.76 10.80 13.68
CA SER A 18 -25.02 9.55 13.53
C SER A 18 -25.61 8.67 12.45
N LEU A 19 -24.82 7.70 12.01
CA LEU A 19 -25.22 6.66 11.08
C LEU A 19 -25.11 5.29 11.76
N GLY A 20 -26.05 4.39 11.47
CA GLY A 20 -26.08 3.02 11.95
C GLY A 20 -24.96 2.19 11.32
N ILE A 21 -24.07 1.64 12.16
CA ILE A 21 -22.89 0.91 11.70
C ILE A 21 -23.26 -0.36 10.92
N TYR A 22 -24.36 -1.02 11.28
CA TYR A 22 -24.76 -2.32 10.73
C TYR A 22 -25.86 -2.20 9.67
N GLU A 23 -26.49 -1.04 9.56
CA GLU A 23 -27.65 -0.80 8.70
C GLU A 23 -27.29 0.08 7.50
N GLU A 24 -26.28 0.95 7.62
CA GLU A 24 -25.98 1.97 6.62
C GLU A 24 -24.74 1.65 5.78
N SER A 25 -24.76 2.19 4.57
CA SER A 25 -23.66 2.14 3.62
C SER A 25 -23.27 3.55 3.21
N VAL A 26 -21.99 3.77 2.93
CA VAL A 26 -21.45 5.06 2.50
C VAL A 26 -20.66 4.91 1.22
N ARG A 27 -20.55 5.98 0.43
CA ARG A 27 -19.80 5.96 -0.82
C ARG A 27 -18.29 5.94 -0.53
N ALA A 28 -17.56 4.96 -1.08
CA ALA A 28 -16.11 4.87 -1.09
C ALA A 28 -15.66 4.10 -2.34
N LEU A 29 -14.56 4.50 -2.98
CA LEU A 29 -14.07 3.88 -4.23
C LEU A 29 -15.17 3.76 -5.31
N ASP A 30 -15.97 4.82 -5.49
CA ASP A 30 -17.10 4.90 -6.44
C ASP A 30 -18.23 3.87 -6.26
N LYS A 31 -18.27 3.16 -5.12
CA LYS A 31 -19.34 2.22 -4.76
C LYS A 31 -19.91 2.53 -3.37
N MET A 32 -21.12 2.02 -3.09
CA MET A 32 -21.64 2.00 -1.73
C MET A 32 -21.01 0.83 -0.96
N VAL A 33 -20.44 1.11 0.20
CA VAL A 33 -19.78 0.13 1.06
C VAL A 33 -20.43 0.17 2.45
N PRO A 34 -20.83 -0.97 3.04
CA PRO A 34 -21.33 -1.04 4.40
C PRO A 34 -20.34 -0.45 5.41
N ILE A 35 -20.82 0.34 6.36
CA ILE A 35 -19.95 0.98 7.37
C ILE A 35 -19.21 -0.08 8.19
N ALA A 36 -19.88 -1.17 8.57
CA ALA A 36 -19.27 -2.30 9.28
C ALA A 36 -18.10 -2.92 8.50
N GLU A 37 -18.22 -3.07 7.17
CA GLU A 37 -17.14 -3.60 6.32
C GLU A 37 -15.94 -2.66 6.32
N MET A 38 -16.18 -1.36 6.20
CA MET A 38 -15.11 -0.37 6.23
C MET A 38 -14.37 -0.35 7.58
N LEU A 39 -15.11 -0.43 8.69
CA LEU A 39 -14.52 -0.53 10.03
C LEU A 39 -13.68 -1.80 10.15
N ALA A 40 -14.21 -2.95 9.73
CA ALA A 40 -13.50 -4.22 9.81
C ALA A 40 -12.20 -4.23 8.97
N ALA A 41 -12.22 -3.62 7.78
CA ALA A 41 -11.04 -3.52 6.91
C ALA A 41 -9.95 -2.58 7.48
N CYS A 42 -10.35 -1.54 8.21
CA CYS A 42 -9.45 -0.54 8.77
C CYS A 42 -9.02 -0.81 10.22
N LEU A 43 -9.65 -1.77 10.91
CA LEU A 43 -9.35 -2.06 12.30
C LEU A 43 -7.98 -2.75 12.41
N PRO A 44 -7.07 -2.27 13.27
CA PRO A 44 -5.82 -2.97 13.56
C PRO A 44 -6.08 -4.39 14.08
N ALA A 45 -5.29 -5.37 13.64
CA ALA A 45 -5.41 -6.76 14.07
C ALA A 45 -5.18 -6.98 15.59
N SER A 46 -4.62 -5.97 16.28
CA SER A 46 -4.44 -5.97 17.73
C SER A 46 -5.73 -5.68 18.51
N LEU A 47 -6.80 -5.22 17.85
CA LEU A 47 -8.09 -4.93 18.46
C LEU A 47 -9.09 -6.07 18.18
N PRO A 48 -10.04 -6.32 19.10
CA PRO A 48 -11.07 -7.34 18.88
C PRO A 48 -11.94 -6.97 17.67
N PRO A 49 -12.42 -7.96 16.90
CA PRO A 49 -13.36 -7.74 15.81
C PRO A 49 -14.62 -6.99 16.27
N LEU A 50 -15.28 -6.32 15.32
CA LEU A 50 -16.54 -5.64 15.57
C LEU A 50 -17.66 -6.67 15.82
N ASP A 51 -18.38 -6.54 16.93
CA ASP A 51 -19.48 -7.44 17.29
C ASP A 51 -20.80 -6.65 17.44
N GLN A 52 -21.81 -7.05 16.67
CA GLN A 52 -23.11 -6.40 16.74
C GLN A 52 -23.80 -6.60 18.09
N SER A 53 -23.48 -7.68 18.80
CA SER A 53 -24.06 -8.01 20.10
C SER A 53 -23.37 -7.36 21.31
N ASP A 54 -22.27 -6.63 21.11
CA ASP A 54 -21.54 -5.99 22.21
C ASP A 54 -22.28 -4.80 22.86
N ASP A 55 -21.85 -4.36 24.04
CA ASP A 55 -22.52 -3.26 24.78
C ASP A 55 -22.06 -1.85 24.34
N TYR A 56 -21.22 -1.77 23.30
CA TYR A 56 -20.68 -0.51 22.83
C TYR A 56 -21.64 0.15 21.82
N PRO A 57 -21.48 1.47 21.55
CA PRO A 57 -22.35 2.18 20.62
C PRO A 57 -22.43 1.54 19.23
N LYS A 58 -23.64 1.55 18.64
CA LYS A 58 -23.93 1.01 17.30
C LYS A 58 -23.98 2.10 16.22
N GLN A 59 -23.59 3.31 16.61
CA GLN A 59 -23.70 4.54 15.84
C GLN A 59 -22.31 5.12 15.57
N ILE A 60 -22.12 5.73 14.40
CA ILE A 60 -20.88 6.43 14.05
C ILE A 60 -21.20 7.84 13.53
N CYS A 61 -20.45 8.84 13.97
CA CYS A 61 -20.69 10.20 13.53
C CYS A 61 -20.13 10.46 12.12
N ARG A 62 -20.73 11.43 11.42
CA ARG A 62 -20.30 11.82 10.05
C ARG A 62 -18.84 12.25 9.95
N ILE A 63 -18.25 12.78 11.03
CA ILE A 63 -16.82 13.13 11.08
C ILE A 63 -15.96 11.86 11.06
N CYS A 64 -16.30 10.86 11.89
CA CYS A 64 -15.59 9.59 11.93
C CYS A 64 -15.80 8.79 10.65
N VAL A 65 -16.99 8.83 10.03
CA VAL A 65 -17.21 8.24 8.70
C VAL A 65 -16.31 8.85 7.63
N ARG A 66 -16.16 10.18 7.57
CA ARG A 66 -15.24 10.81 6.61
C ARG A 66 -13.79 10.35 6.79
N LYS A 67 -13.32 10.26 8.04
CA LYS A 67 -11.98 9.74 8.36
C LYS A 67 -11.85 8.26 7.98
N LEU A 68 -12.88 7.47 8.23
CA LEU A 68 -12.94 6.06 7.88
C LEU A 68 -12.88 5.86 6.36
N SER A 69 -13.62 6.64 5.57
CA SER A 69 -13.55 6.61 4.10
C SER A 69 -12.13 6.87 3.60
N MET A 70 -11.45 7.89 4.12
CA MET A 70 -10.06 8.17 3.74
C MET A 70 -9.12 7.00 4.07
N ALA A 71 -9.24 6.41 5.27
CA ALA A 71 -8.42 5.28 5.67
C ALA A 71 -8.69 4.03 4.81
N TYR A 72 -9.97 3.77 4.53
CA TYR A 72 -10.41 2.65 3.72
C TYR A 72 -9.88 2.74 2.29
N GLU A 73 -10.02 3.89 1.64
CA GLU A 73 -9.52 4.11 0.28
C GLU A 73 -8.00 3.98 0.21
N PHE A 74 -7.29 4.59 1.16
CA PHE A 74 -5.84 4.47 1.25
C PHE A 74 -5.39 3.02 1.41
N SER A 75 -6.02 2.25 2.31
CA SER A 75 -5.66 0.85 2.53
C SER A 75 -5.83 0.00 1.27
N HIS A 76 -6.89 0.22 0.50
CA HIS A 76 -7.15 -0.51 -0.74
C HIS A 76 -6.15 -0.15 -1.83
N GLN A 77 -5.86 1.15 -2.00
CA GLN A 77 -4.85 1.60 -2.94
C GLN A 77 -3.46 1.05 -2.59
N TRP A 78 -3.11 1.05 -1.31
CA TRP A 78 -1.85 0.49 -0.82
C TRP A 78 -1.74 -1.00 -1.11
N LEU A 79 -2.76 -1.78 -0.79
CA LEU A 79 -2.76 -3.23 -1.04
C LEU A 79 -2.69 -3.55 -2.54
N GLY A 80 -3.44 -2.81 -3.37
CA GLY A 80 -3.39 -2.91 -4.82
C GLY A 80 -1.98 -2.66 -5.36
N ALA A 81 -1.40 -1.50 -5.04
CA ALA A 81 -0.05 -1.13 -5.46
C ALA A 81 1.02 -2.12 -4.95
N HIS A 82 0.89 -2.60 -3.71
CA HIS A 82 1.81 -3.60 -3.15
C HIS A 82 1.77 -4.92 -3.93
N SER A 83 0.59 -5.37 -4.35
CA SER A 83 0.43 -6.58 -5.15
C SER A 83 1.08 -6.44 -6.54
N GLU A 84 0.85 -5.31 -7.21
CA GLU A 84 1.43 -4.98 -8.52
C GLU A 84 2.96 -4.91 -8.45
N PHE A 85 3.47 -4.25 -7.41
CA PHE A 85 4.90 -4.14 -7.15
C PHE A 85 5.56 -5.50 -6.98
N ASN A 86 4.93 -6.41 -6.20
CA ASN A 86 5.44 -7.77 -6.02
C ASN A 86 5.46 -8.59 -7.31
N VAL A 87 4.48 -8.39 -8.19
CA VAL A 87 4.49 -9.01 -9.53
C VAL A 87 5.64 -8.47 -10.37
N ALA A 88 5.83 -7.15 -10.40
CA ALA A 88 6.93 -6.51 -11.12
C ALA A 88 8.30 -7.01 -10.64
N LEU A 89 8.50 -7.13 -9.31
CA LEU A 89 9.72 -7.69 -8.73
C LEU A 89 10.00 -9.13 -9.20
N LYS A 90 8.97 -9.98 -9.27
CA LYS A 90 9.13 -11.36 -9.76
C LYS A 90 9.54 -11.39 -11.24
N PHE A 91 9.00 -10.51 -12.08
CA PHE A 91 9.41 -10.38 -13.48
C PHE A 91 10.87 -9.92 -13.61
N GLU A 92 11.27 -8.95 -12.81
CA GLU A 92 12.63 -8.41 -12.75
C GLU A 92 13.66 -9.50 -12.38
N GLN A 93 13.37 -10.27 -11.33
CA GLN A 93 14.20 -11.40 -10.91
C GLN A 93 14.30 -12.49 -11.99
N ARG A 94 13.19 -12.81 -12.67
CA ARG A 94 13.18 -13.78 -13.78
C ARG A 94 14.05 -13.29 -14.94
N ARG A 95 13.94 -12.01 -15.30
CA ARG A 95 14.77 -11.39 -16.35
C ARG A 95 16.26 -11.42 -15.99
N LYS A 96 16.63 -11.14 -14.74
CA LYS A 96 18.03 -11.27 -14.28
C LYS A 96 18.56 -12.70 -14.40
N ARG A 97 17.76 -13.70 -13.99
CA ARG A 97 18.14 -15.12 -14.10
C ARG A 97 18.31 -15.57 -15.55
N SER A 98 17.43 -15.14 -16.46
CA SER A 98 17.54 -15.53 -17.88
C SER A 98 18.76 -14.91 -18.56
N LEU A 99 19.12 -13.67 -18.23
CA LEU A 99 20.35 -13.03 -18.71
C LEU A 99 21.61 -13.75 -18.20
N ALA A 100 21.65 -14.12 -16.92
CA ALA A 100 22.77 -14.86 -16.35
C ALA A 100 22.97 -16.25 -17.02
N SER A 101 21.88 -16.98 -17.28
CA SER A 101 21.94 -18.28 -17.98
C SER A 101 22.42 -18.14 -19.43
N ARG A 102 22.03 -17.07 -20.13
CA ARG A 102 22.53 -16.79 -21.49
C ARG A 102 24.04 -16.54 -21.52
N ASN A 103 24.56 -15.77 -20.57
CA ASN A 103 25.98 -15.43 -20.53
C ASN A 103 26.89 -16.64 -20.20
N GLN A 104 26.41 -17.59 -19.39
CA GLN A 104 27.17 -18.83 -19.11
C GLN A 104 27.20 -19.80 -20.30
N SER A 105 26.21 -19.75 -21.18
CA SER A 105 26.13 -20.63 -22.36
C SER A 105 27.07 -20.20 -23.50
N GLN A 106 27.65 -19.00 -23.44
CA GLN A 106 28.57 -18.47 -24.46
C GLN A 106 30.07 -18.71 -24.17
N THR A 107 30.43 -19.31 -23.03
CA THR A 107 31.85 -19.49 -22.63
C THR A 107 32.44 -20.88 -22.91
N THR A 108 31.74 -21.75 -23.63
CA THR A 108 32.25 -23.10 -24.02
C THR A 108 32.10 -23.38 -25.51
N THR A 109 32.89 -22.70 -26.35
CA THR A 109 33.26 -23.20 -27.68
C THR A 109 34.77 -23.09 -27.85
N PRO A 110 35.51 -24.21 -28.01
CA PRO A 110 36.91 -24.16 -28.41
C PRO A 110 37.00 -23.77 -29.89
N SER A 111 37.77 -22.70 -30.14
CA SER A 111 38.60 -22.41 -31.31
C SER A 111 38.14 -22.90 -32.70
N HIS A 112 37.83 -21.96 -33.60
CA HIS A 112 38.57 -21.85 -34.86
C HIS A 112 38.61 -20.39 -35.32
N GLN A 113 39.80 -19.99 -35.79
CA GLN A 113 40.26 -18.65 -36.09
C GLN A 113 39.50 -17.94 -37.23
N ALA A 114 39.27 -16.63 -37.08
CA ALA A 114 39.52 -15.61 -38.12
C ALA A 114 39.34 -14.19 -37.55
N LYS A 115 40.45 -13.43 -37.45
CA LYS A 115 40.48 -11.95 -37.53
C LYS A 115 40.19 -11.55 -39.01
N PRO A 116 39.95 -10.28 -39.44
CA PRO A 116 40.06 -9.00 -38.71
C PRO A 116 39.04 -7.88 -39.06
N LYS A 117 38.92 -6.85 -38.20
CA LYS A 117 39.28 -5.44 -38.46
C LYS A 117 38.56 -4.47 -37.51
N ASP A 118 39.34 -3.55 -36.98
CA ASP A 118 38.97 -2.39 -36.18
C ASP A 118 37.85 -1.56 -36.81
N VAL A 119 36.80 -1.29 -36.02
CA VAL A 119 36.02 -0.06 -36.10
C VAL A 119 35.84 0.43 -34.67
N GLN A 120 36.54 1.52 -34.36
CA GLN A 120 36.55 2.20 -33.09
C GLN A 120 35.79 3.52 -33.27
N LEU A 121 34.72 3.78 -32.50
CA LEU A 121 34.13 5.11 -32.20
C LEU A 121 32.96 4.94 -31.20
N PRO A 122 32.65 5.95 -30.37
CA PRO A 122 32.99 5.92 -28.95
C PRO A 122 31.80 5.63 -28.03
N ILE A 123 32.07 4.92 -26.93
CA ILE A 123 31.16 4.86 -25.78
C ILE A 123 31.50 6.05 -24.90
N GLU A 124 30.66 7.08 -24.96
CA GLU A 124 30.64 8.15 -23.96
C GLU A 124 30.18 7.53 -22.64
N MET A 125 31.11 7.41 -21.70
CA MET A 125 30.86 6.96 -20.35
C MET A 125 30.08 8.05 -19.61
N ALA A 126 28.76 7.89 -19.48
CA ALA A 126 28.02 8.65 -18.49
C ALA A 126 28.38 8.10 -17.09
N GLU A 127 29.09 8.90 -16.31
CA GLU A 127 29.43 8.63 -14.91
C GLU A 127 28.16 8.30 -14.09
N PRO A 128 28.24 7.34 -13.14
CA PRO A 128 27.20 7.21 -12.14
C PRO A 128 27.25 8.42 -11.18
N VAL A 129 26.28 9.32 -11.30
CA VAL A 129 26.03 10.34 -10.28
C VAL A 129 25.63 9.62 -8.99
N ILE A 130 26.55 9.60 -8.03
CA ILE A 130 26.31 9.16 -6.65
C ILE A 130 25.57 10.29 -5.93
N PRO A 131 24.32 10.12 -5.47
CA PRO A 131 23.68 11.11 -4.61
C PRO A 131 24.37 11.11 -3.25
N LYS A 132 25.05 12.22 -2.92
CA LYS A 132 25.50 12.50 -1.55
C LYS A 132 24.25 12.69 -0.68
N ILE A 133 24.00 11.74 0.21
CA ILE A 133 23.05 11.91 1.31
C ILE A 133 23.82 12.62 2.42
N GLU A 134 23.50 13.88 2.66
CA GLU A 134 23.97 14.61 3.85
C GLU A 134 23.22 14.10 5.09
N PRO A 135 23.92 13.87 6.21
CA PRO A 135 23.28 13.44 7.45
C PRO A 135 22.76 14.63 8.26
N GLY A 136 21.47 14.55 8.64
CA GLY A 136 21.00 15.02 9.95
C GLY A 136 20.41 16.42 10.01
N VAL A 137 19.08 16.52 9.93
CA VAL A 137 18.32 17.55 10.66
C VAL A 137 17.62 16.87 11.82
N VAL A 138 18.08 17.20 13.01
CA VAL A 138 17.51 16.79 14.29
C VAL A 138 16.22 17.57 14.49
N PHE A 139 15.07 16.89 14.52
CA PHE A 139 13.83 17.50 14.99
C PHE A 139 13.72 17.26 16.50
N SER A 140 14.04 18.29 17.27
CA SER A 140 13.72 18.40 18.69
C SER A 140 12.28 18.92 18.83
N CYS A 141 11.41 18.10 19.44
CA CYS A 141 10.11 18.55 19.95
C CYS A 141 10.32 19.16 21.35
N SER A 142 9.91 20.42 21.49
CA SER A 142 9.57 21.07 22.76
C SER A 142 8.06 21.15 22.89
#